data_AF-A0A8T4QDA0-F1
#
_entry.id   AF-A0A8T4QDA0-F1
#
_cell.length_a   1.000
_cell.length_b   1.000
_cell.length_c   1.000
_cell.angle_alpha   90.00
_cell.angle_beta   90.00
_cell.angle_gamma   90.00
#
_symmetry.space_group_name_H-M   'P 1'
#
loop_
_entity.id
_entity.type
_entity.pdbx_description
1 polymer ?
#
loop_
_entity_poly.entity_id
_entity_poly.type
_entity_poly.pdbx_seq_one_letter_code
_entity_poly.pdbx_strand_id
1 'polypeptide(L)'
;MKLPNLFINTIKKKKLEDEQRRKIQEEKELKEAQTDSRLLQNLEQKIEISEKIFEWRNELLATDVGYEFILKGSLWIYHGGWGHIEDDGGWGTWSRLYLSPYSIDYNRGYKNLGMDKIFEFSEPLQMAERLNLIYLEKVLGKIKTKEVYDDILKYNGYLSKY
;
A
#
# COMPACT_ATOMS: atom_id res chain seq x y z
N MET A 1 56.05 -21.06 8.90
CA MET A 1 55.67 -20.08 9.95
C MET A 1 54.21 -20.30 10.32
N LYS A 2 53.87 -20.40 11.61
CA LYS A 2 52.47 -20.48 12.08
C LYS A 2 51.89 -19.07 12.23
N LEU A 3 50.68 -18.83 11.73
CA LEU A 3 50.01 -17.53 11.89
C LEU A 3 49.68 -17.27 13.37
N PRO A 4 49.81 -16.02 13.87
CA PRO A 4 49.46 -15.68 15.25
C PRO A 4 47.99 -15.96 15.56
N ASN A 5 47.69 -16.51 16.74
CA ASN A 5 46.32 -16.86 17.18
C ASN A 5 45.32 -15.69 17.08
N LEU A 6 45.77 -14.46 17.31
CA LEU A 6 44.98 -13.23 17.13
C LEU A 6 44.47 -13.08 15.70
N PHE A 7 45.31 -13.35 14.70
CA PHE A 7 44.94 -13.25 13.29
C PHE A 7 43.91 -14.32 12.88
N ILE A 8 44.09 -15.55 13.39
CA ILE A 8 43.17 -16.66 13.16
C ILE A 8 41.79 -16.35 13.78
N ASN A 9 41.75 -15.78 14.99
CA ASN A 9 40.50 -15.41 15.66
C ASN A 9 39.76 -14.27 14.95
N THR A 10 40.47 -13.25 14.45
CA THR A 10 39.87 -12.16 13.68
C THR A 10 39.26 -12.66 12.37
N ILE A 11 39.95 -13.55 11.64
CA ILE A 11 39.40 -14.16 10.42
C ILE A 11 38.14 -14.98 10.73
N LYS A 12 38.14 -15.77 11.81
CA LYS A 12 36.97 -16.55 12.22
C LYS A 12 35.77 -15.65 12.57
N LYS A 13 36.01 -14.57 13.32
CA LYS A 13 34.97 -13.61 13.69
C LYS A 13 34.35 -12.94 12.45
N LYS A 14 35.19 -12.47 11.53
CA LYS A 14 34.73 -11.83 10.28
C LYS A 14 33.91 -12.80 9.42
N LYS A 15 34.36 -14.06 9.28
CA LYS A 15 33.58 -15.09 8.58
C LYS A 15 32.21 -15.34 9.20
N LEU A 16 32.12 -15.32 10.54
CA LEU A 16 30.84 -15.50 11.24
C LEU A 16 29.90 -14.31 11.01
N GLU A 17 30.41 -13.08 11.06
CA GLU A 17 29.64 -11.87 10.78
C GLU A 17 29.16 -11.82 9.32
N ASP A 18 30.01 -12.19 8.36
CA ASP A 18 29.66 -12.27 6.94
C ASP A 18 28.60 -13.36 6.68
N GLU A 19 28.69 -14.51 7.34
CA GLU A 19 27.69 -15.58 7.26
C GLU A 19 26.35 -15.17 7.87
N GLN A 20 26.35 -14.44 8.99
CA GLN A 20 25.13 -13.88 9.59
C GLN A 20 24.48 -12.84 8.67
N ARG A 21 25.26 -11.92 8.09
CA ARG A 21 24.75 -10.94 7.12
C ARG A 21 24.13 -11.62 5.91
N ARG A 22 24.78 -12.67 5.39
CA ARG A 22 24.25 -13.44 4.25
C ARG A 22 22.92 -14.11 4.58
N LYS A 23 22.80 -14.76 5.75
CA LYS A 23 21.54 -15.36 6.21
C LYS A 23 20.42 -14.33 6.35
N ILE A 24 20.70 -13.17 6.93
CA ILE A 24 19.71 -12.08 7.05
C ILE A 24 19.24 -11.61 5.67
N GLN A 25 20.17 -11.47 4.72
CA GLN A 25 19.84 -11.06 3.36
C GLN A 25 19.03 -12.12 2.61
N GLU A 26 19.44 -13.39 2.69
CA GLU A 26 18.72 -14.54 2.09
C GLU A 26 17.29 -14.66 2.67
N GLU A 27 17.12 -14.48 3.99
CA GLU A 27 15.79 -14.45 4.62
C GLU A 27 14.93 -13.27 4.14
N LYS A 28 15.54 -12.10 3.92
CA LYS A 28 14.84 -10.91 3.44
C LYS A 28 14.35 -11.11 1.99
N GLU A 29 15.22 -11.61 1.12
CA GLU A 29 14.90 -11.93 -0.28
C GLU A 29 13.81 -13.00 -0.37
N LEU A 30 13.88 -14.04 0.47
CA LEU A 30 12.85 -15.08 0.52
C LEU A 30 11.50 -14.51 0.95
N LYS A 31 11.47 -13.61 1.94
CA LYS A 31 10.23 -12.94 2.38
C LYS A 31 9.67 -12.01 1.30
N GLU A 32 10.51 -11.26 0.60
CA GLU A 32 10.09 -10.40 -0.51
C GLU A 32 9.50 -11.25 -1.65
N ALA A 33 10.17 -12.33 -2.07
CA ALA A 33 9.68 -13.24 -3.10
C ALA A 33 8.35 -13.93 -2.71
N GLN A 34 8.20 -14.32 -1.44
CA GLN A 34 6.94 -14.87 -0.93
C GLN A 34 5.81 -13.83 -0.94
N THR A 35 6.13 -12.58 -0.61
CA THR A 35 5.15 -11.48 -0.64
C THR A 35 4.71 -11.20 -2.07
N ASP A 36 5.63 -11.11 -3.01
CA ASP A 36 5.33 -10.88 -4.43
C ASP A 36 4.50 -12.03 -5.02
N SER A 37 4.88 -13.28 -4.74
CA SER A 37 4.11 -14.45 -5.19
C SER A 37 2.67 -14.44 -4.64
N ARG A 38 2.46 -13.98 -3.41
CA ARG A 38 1.13 -13.85 -2.80
C ARG A 38 0.33 -12.69 -3.39
N LEU A 39 0.98 -11.54 -3.63
CA LEU A 39 0.32 -10.42 -4.29
C LEU A 39 -0.13 -10.79 -5.70
N LEU A 40 0.57 -11.68 -6.40
CA LEU A 40 0.13 -12.15 -7.71
C LEU A 40 -0.97 -13.22 -7.66
N GLN A 41 -1.38 -13.70 -6.47
CA GLN A 41 -2.53 -14.58 -6.35
C GLN A 41 -3.83 -13.84 -6.67
N ASN A 42 -4.77 -14.53 -7.32
CA ASN A 42 -6.08 -14.01 -7.70
C ASN A 42 -5.99 -12.75 -8.58
N LEU A 43 -4.92 -12.61 -9.38
CA LEU A 43 -4.66 -11.39 -10.17
C LEU A 43 -5.85 -10.99 -11.05
N GLU A 44 -6.50 -11.95 -11.73
CA GLU A 44 -7.67 -11.67 -12.56
C GLU A 44 -8.82 -11.04 -11.77
N GLN A 45 -9.16 -11.60 -10.61
CA GLN A 45 -10.19 -11.06 -9.72
C GLN A 45 -9.80 -9.66 -9.19
N LYS A 46 -8.51 -9.45 -8.90
CA LYS A 46 -8.00 -8.16 -8.43
C LYS A 46 -8.01 -7.11 -9.52
N ILE A 47 -7.74 -7.48 -10.77
CA ILE A 47 -7.87 -6.62 -11.95
C ILE A 47 -9.34 -6.20 -12.08
N GLU A 48 -10.28 -7.14 -12.06
CA GLU A 48 -11.71 -6.85 -12.18
C GLU A 48 -12.20 -5.88 -11.10
N ILE A 49 -11.78 -6.07 -9.84
CA ILE A 49 -12.12 -5.15 -8.75
C ILE A 49 -11.46 -3.78 -8.97
N SER A 50 -10.19 -3.75 -9.39
CA SER A 50 -9.48 -2.50 -9.62
C SER A 50 -10.11 -1.71 -10.78
N GLU A 51 -10.54 -2.37 -11.86
CA GLU A 51 -11.26 -1.75 -12.97
C GLU A 51 -12.55 -1.07 -12.48
N LYS A 52 -13.32 -1.73 -11.64
CA LYS A 52 -14.55 -1.15 -11.04
C LYS A 52 -14.26 0.07 -10.16
N ILE A 53 -13.14 0.06 -9.42
CA ILE A 53 -12.71 1.22 -8.61
C ILE A 53 -12.33 2.39 -9.54
N PHE A 54 -11.61 2.11 -10.64
CA PHE A 54 -11.23 3.13 -11.62
C PHE A 54 -12.43 3.67 -12.41
N GLU A 55 -13.39 2.82 -12.78
CA GLU A 55 -14.65 3.21 -13.41
C GLU A 55 -15.41 4.19 -12.52
N TRP A 56 -15.63 3.83 -11.24
CA TRP A 56 -16.26 4.72 -10.27
C TRP A 56 -15.51 6.04 -10.09
N ARG A 57 -14.17 6.02 -10.04
CA ARG A 57 -13.35 7.24 -10.01
C ARG A 57 -13.63 8.13 -11.21
N ASN A 58 -13.69 7.55 -12.41
CA ASN A 58 -13.92 8.30 -13.65
C ASN A 58 -15.34 8.87 -13.69
N GLU A 59 -16.34 8.12 -13.22
CA GLU A 59 -17.71 8.60 -13.06
C GLU A 59 -17.78 9.79 -12.09
N LEU A 60 -17.09 9.70 -10.95
CA LEU A 60 -17.01 10.80 -9.98
C LEU A 60 -16.36 12.04 -10.61
N LEU A 61 -15.23 11.87 -11.31
CA LEU A 61 -14.52 12.95 -12.00
C LEU A 61 -15.33 13.59 -13.13
N ALA A 62 -16.27 12.86 -13.74
CA ALA A 62 -17.16 13.38 -14.76
C ALA A 62 -18.27 14.28 -14.19
N THR A 63 -18.46 14.30 -12.86
CA THR A 63 -19.40 15.22 -12.21
C THR A 63 -18.70 16.53 -11.86
N ASP A 64 -19.41 17.67 -12.00
CA ASP A 64 -18.87 19.00 -11.63
C ASP A 64 -18.40 19.01 -10.17
N VAL A 65 -19.19 18.39 -9.29
CA VAL A 65 -18.91 18.28 -7.86
C VAL A 65 -17.66 17.44 -7.59
N GLY A 66 -17.55 16.26 -8.20
CA GLY A 66 -16.38 15.38 -8.04
C GLY A 66 -15.11 15.98 -8.64
N TYR A 67 -15.22 16.69 -9.75
CA TYR A 67 -14.11 17.43 -10.34
C TYR A 67 -13.62 18.56 -9.43
N GLU A 68 -14.53 19.35 -8.86
CA GLU A 68 -14.18 20.38 -7.87
C GLU A 68 -13.52 19.80 -6.61
N PHE A 69 -14.00 18.66 -6.13
CA PHE A 69 -13.42 17.97 -4.97
C PHE A 69 -11.96 17.58 -5.21
N ILE A 70 -11.67 17.07 -6.40
CA ILE A 70 -10.35 16.54 -6.75
C ILE A 70 -9.39 17.65 -7.22
N LEU A 71 -9.89 18.78 -7.74
CA LEU A 71 -9.05 19.94 -8.05
C LEU A 71 -8.51 20.66 -6.81
N LYS A 72 -9.23 20.60 -5.68
CA LYS A 72 -8.80 21.24 -4.42
C LYS A 72 -7.72 20.45 -3.68
N GLY A 73 -7.43 19.22 -4.12
CA GLY A 73 -6.39 18.36 -3.55
C GLY A 73 -6.70 16.88 -3.74
N SER A 74 -5.91 16.03 -3.10
CA SER A 74 -6.13 14.59 -3.13
C SER A 74 -7.30 14.20 -2.23
N LEU A 75 -8.29 13.49 -2.80
CA LEU A 75 -9.52 13.14 -2.10
C LEU A 75 -9.35 11.82 -1.36
N TRP A 76 -9.41 11.83 -0.04
CA TRP A 76 -9.32 10.59 0.75
C TRP A 76 -10.61 9.75 0.61
N ILE A 77 -10.49 8.52 0.13
CA ILE A 77 -11.63 7.62 -0.17
C ILE A 77 -11.68 6.33 0.65
N TYR A 78 -10.57 5.92 1.28
CA TYR A 78 -10.54 4.70 2.07
C TYR A 78 -9.43 4.72 3.11
N HIS A 79 -9.66 4.06 4.25
CA HIS A 79 -8.65 3.86 5.28
C HIS A 79 -8.68 2.44 5.85
N GLY A 80 -7.52 1.92 6.23
CA GLY A 80 -7.42 0.57 6.79
C GLY A 80 -6.01 0.22 7.25
N GLY A 81 -5.78 -1.08 7.47
CA GLY A 81 -4.42 -1.64 7.60
C GLY A 81 -3.71 -1.68 6.24
N TRP A 82 -2.44 -2.08 6.21
CA TRP A 82 -1.67 -2.04 4.97
C TRP A 82 -2.21 -3.01 3.91
N GLY A 83 -2.52 -2.48 2.73
CA GLY A 83 -3.10 -3.26 1.63
C GLY A 83 -2.10 -4.04 0.80
N HIS A 84 -0.79 -3.81 0.92
CA HIS A 84 0.25 -4.46 0.11
C HIS A 84 1.00 -5.56 0.86
N ILE A 85 0.62 -5.82 2.11
CA ILE A 85 1.04 -6.98 2.89
C ILE A 85 -0.19 -7.56 3.57
N GLU A 86 -0.17 -8.85 3.93
CA GLU A 86 -1.17 -9.43 4.83
C GLU A 86 -0.89 -8.95 6.26
N ASP A 87 -1.18 -7.68 6.52
CA ASP A 87 -1.19 -7.12 7.87
C ASP A 87 -2.65 -7.08 8.34
N ASP A 88 -2.92 -7.73 9.46
CA ASP A 88 -4.21 -7.78 10.15
C ASP A 88 -4.58 -6.43 10.81
N GLY A 89 -3.78 -5.39 10.59
CA GLY A 89 -3.98 -4.07 11.17
C GLY A 89 -3.35 -3.96 12.55
N GLY A 90 -2.23 -4.68 12.78
CA GLY A 90 -1.48 -4.67 14.02
C GLY A 90 -0.93 -3.29 14.42
N TRP A 91 -0.51 -3.19 15.69
CA TRP A 91 0.21 -2.11 16.39
C TRP A 91 0.38 -0.77 15.65
N GLY A 92 -0.74 -0.11 15.36
CA GLY A 92 -0.75 1.25 14.85
C GLY A 92 -0.34 1.40 13.39
N THR A 93 -0.45 0.38 12.54
CA THR A 93 -0.32 0.57 11.09
C THR A 93 -1.58 1.21 10.53
N TRP A 94 -1.41 2.04 9.50
CA TRP A 94 -2.51 2.63 8.75
C TRP A 94 -2.15 2.80 7.28
N SER A 95 -3.15 2.73 6.42
CA SER A 95 -3.08 3.12 5.02
C SER A 95 -4.23 4.05 4.66
N ARG A 96 -4.04 4.79 3.58
CA ARG A 96 -5.07 5.62 2.95
C ARG A 96 -4.98 5.51 1.44
N LEU A 97 -6.14 5.45 0.79
CA LEU A 97 -6.25 5.68 -0.64
C LEU A 97 -6.76 7.10 -0.87
N TYR A 98 -6.09 7.80 -1.79
CA TYR A 98 -6.50 9.10 -2.25
C TYR A 98 -6.78 9.08 -3.75
N LEU A 99 -7.81 9.79 -4.20
CA LEU A 99 -8.00 10.07 -5.61
C LEU A 99 -7.29 11.37 -5.98
N SER A 100 -6.61 11.36 -7.12
CA SER A 100 -6.12 12.54 -7.80
C SER A 100 -6.77 12.64 -9.20
N PRO A 101 -6.64 13.77 -9.91
CA PRO A 101 -7.17 13.91 -11.27
C PRO A 101 -6.61 12.87 -12.25
N TYR A 102 -5.43 12.29 -11.96
CA TYR A 102 -4.72 11.41 -12.89
C TYR A 102 -4.47 10.00 -12.36
N SER A 103 -4.59 9.78 -11.04
CA SER A 103 -4.18 8.54 -10.40
C SER A 103 -4.96 8.25 -9.13
N ILE A 104 -4.69 7.08 -8.55
CA ILE A 104 -5.05 6.71 -7.18
C ILE A 104 -3.76 6.53 -6.39
N ASP A 105 -3.60 7.30 -5.32
CA ASP A 105 -2.42 7.26 -4.46
C ASP A 105 -2.66 6.36 -3.26
N TYR A 106 -1.70 5.47 -2.99
CA TYR A 106 -1.67 4.66 -1.78
C TYR A 106 -0.55 5.13 -0.85
N ASN A 107 -0.97 5.62 0.31
CA ASN A 107 -0.09 6.05 1.37
C ASN A 107 -0.18 5.07 2.54
N ARG A 108 0.95 4.87 3.23
CA ARG A 108 1.00 4.07 4.45
C ARG A 108 1.80 4.79 5.52
N GLY A 109 1.56 4.41 6.76
CA GLY A 109 2.38 4.85 7.86
C GLY A 109 2.14 4.02 9.12
N TYR A 110 2.83 4.43 10.16
CA TYR A 110 2.57 4.01 11.53
C TYR A 110 1.95 5.18 12.30
N LYS A 111 1.14 4.93 13.32
CA LYS A 111 0.38 5.95 14.09
C LYS A 111 1.26 7.08 14.64
N ASN A 112 2.52 6.78 14.93
CA ASN A 112 3.48 7.70 15.55
C ASN A 112 4.63 8.09 14.60
N LEU A 113 4.56 7.70 13.32
CA LEU A 113 5.53 8.06 12.30
C LEU A 113 4.83 8.77 11.14
N GLY A 114 5.62 9.53 10.38
CA GLY A 114 5.12 10.25 9.22
C GLY A 114 4.47 9.37 8.16
N MET A 115 3.86 10.02 7.19
CA MET A 115 3.27 9.38 6.03
C MET A 115 4.33 9.18 4.95
N ASP A 116 4.41 7.96 4.43
CA ASP A 116 5.15 7.68 3.20
C ASP A 116 4.14 7.42 2.07
N LYS A 117 4.24 8.17 0.97
CA LYS A 117 3.58 7.80 -0.29
C LYS A 117 4.34 6.61 -0.86
N ILE A 118 3.64 5.49 -1.05
CA ILE A 118 4.29 4.23 -1.42
C ILE A 118 4.03 3.88 -2.88
N PHE A 119 2.77 3.99 -3.31
CA PHE A 119 2.39 3.67 -4.68
C PHE A 119 1.49 4.76 -5.25
N GLU A 120 1.60 4.90 -6.55
CA GLU A 120 0.67 5.67 -7.38
C GLU A 120 0.20 4.74 -8.49
N PHE A 121 -1.12 4.69 -8.68
CA PHE A 121 -1.75 3.83 -9.66
C PHE A 121 -2.41 4.71 -10.73
N SER A 122 -1.85 4.69 -11.94
CA SER A 122 -2.48 5.28 -13.12
C SER A 122 -3.39 4.29 -13.84
N GLU A 123 -3.21 2.99 -13.59
CA GLU A 123 -3.92 1.91 -14.29
C GLU A 123 -4.42 0.82 -13.31
N PRO A 124 -5.54 0.14 -13.62
CA PRO A 124 -6.08 -0.95 -12.79
C PRO A 124 -5.07 -2.07 -12.51
N LEU A 125 -4.29 -2.48 -13.52
CA LEU A 125 -3.29 -3.54 -13.37
C LEU A 125 -2.24 -3.21 -12.30
N GLN A 126 -1.78 -1.97 -12.25
CA GLN A 126 -0.79 -1.54 -11.26
C GLN A 126 -1.34 -1.66 -9.83
N MET A 127 -2.61 -1.30 -9.64
CA MET A 127 -3.29 -1.48 -8.35
C MET A 127 -3.45 -2.97 -8.00
N ALA A 128 -3.87 -3.77 -8.98
CA ALA A 128 -4.06 -5.20 -8.82
C ALA A 128 -2.77 -5.97 -8.53
N GLU A 129 -1.61 -5.57 -9.07
CA GLU A 129 -0.33 -6.22 -8.75
C GLU A 129 0.20 -5.85 -7.36
N ARG A 130 -0.23 -4.72 -6.79
CA ARG A 130 0.39 -4.12 -5.59
C ARG A 130 -0.44 -4.25 -4.32
N LEU A 131 -1.76 -4.31 -4.42
CA LEU A 131 -2.66 -4.43 -3.26
C LEU A 131 -3.23 -5.84 -3.17
N ASN A 132 -3.48 -6.36 -1.97
CA ASN A 132 -4.06 -7.67 -1.74
C ASN A 132 -5.58 -7.67 -2.00
N LEU A 133 -6.12 -8.86 -2.28
CA LEU A 133 -7.53 -9.03 -2.66
C LEU A 133 -8.49 -8.51 -1.58
N ILE A 134 -8.27 -8.87 -0.30
CA ILE A 134 -9.14 -8.48 0.82
C ILE A 134 -9.24 -6.95 0.94
N TYR A 135 -8.14 -6.25 0.74
CA TYR A 135 -8.10 -4.79 0.78
C TYR A 135 -8.94 -4.19 -0.35
N LEU A 136 -8.77 -4.69 -1.58
CA LEU A 136 -9.53 -4.25 -2.75
C LEU A 136 -11.03 -4.51 -2.58
N GLU A 137 -11.42 -5.66 -2.04
CA GLU A 137 -12.81 -6.00 -1.75
C GLU A 137 -13.45 -5.05 -0.74
N LYS A 138 -12.72 -4.65 0.30
CA LYS A 138 -13.21 -3.68 1.29
C LYS A 138 -13.40 -2.29 0.68
N VAL A 139 -12.47 -1.84 -0.16
CA VAL A 139 -12.59 -0.57 -0.89
C VAL A 139 -13.82 -0.58 -1.79
N LEU A 140 -13.96 -1.62 -2.62
CA LEU A 140 -15.11 -1.76 -3.51
C LEU A 140 -16.42 -1.90 -2.74
N GLY A 141 -16.41 -2.59 -1.60
CA GLY A 141 -17.54 -2.70 -0.69
C GLY A 141 -18.04 -1.33 -0.25
N LYS A 142 -17.14 -0.45 0.22
CA LYS A 142 -17.47 0.93 0.61
C LYS A 142 -18.00 1.79 -0.54
N ILE A 143 -17.48 1.59 -1.75
CA ILE A 143 -18.00 2.25 -2.95
C ILE A 143 -19.44 1.80 -3.22
N LYS A 144 -19.69 0.48 -3.22
CA LYS A 144 -21.01 -0.11 -3.47
C LYS A 144 -22.05 0.28 -2.42
N THR A 145 -21.65 0.36 -1.14
CA THR A 145 -22.54 0.76 -0.05
C THR A 145 -22.67 2.27 0.10
N LYS A 146 -21.97 3.07 -0.72
CA LYS A 146 -21.92 4.53 -0.67
C LYS A 146 -21.30 5.12 0.61
N GLU A 147 -20.77 4.30 1.52
CA GLU A 147 -20.03 4.77 2.70
C GLU A 147 -18.79 5.60 2.33
N VAL A 148 -18.24 5.40 1.13
CA VAL A 148 -17.13 6.23 0.62
C VAL A 148 -17.46 7.71 0.62
N TYR A 149 -18.73 8.09 0.41
CA TYR A 149 -19.14 9.49 0.45
C TYR A 149 -19.10 10.03 1.88
N ASP A 150 -19.54 9.26 2.87
CA ASP A 150 -19.45 9.67 4.28
C ASP A 150 -17.99 9.90 4.69
N ASP A 151 -17.07 9.03 4.25
CA ASP A 151 -15.64 9.19 4.47
C ASP A 151 -15.10 10.46 3.77
N ILE A 152 -15.49 10.71 2.52
CA ILE A 152 -15.14 11.93 1.79
C ILE A 152 -15.59 13.17 2.58
N LEU A 153 -16.85 13.21 3.01
CA LEU A 153 -17.44 14.35 3.69
C LEU A 153 -16.80 14.61 5.06
N LYS A 154 -16.63 13.55 5.85
CA LYS A 154 -16.07 13.60 7.19
C LYS A 154 -14.62 14.10 7.20
N TYR A 155 -13.82 13.60 6.27
CA TYR A 155 -12.37 13.80 6.34
C TYR A 155 -11.83 14.92 5.45
N ASN A 156 -12.59 15.34 4.43
CA ASN A 156 -12.17 16.43 3.56
C ASN A 156 -12.88 17.76 3.91
N GLY A 157 -13.80 17.77 4.89
CA GLY A 157 -14.26 19.01 5.55
C GLY A 157 -15.07 19.99 4.69
N TYR A 158 -15.49 19.59 3.50
CA TYR A 158 -16.04 20.49 2.47
C TYR A 158 -17.56 20.74 2.54
N LEU A 159 -18.30 20.18 3.52
CA LEU A 159 -19.75 20.38 3.65
C LEU A 159 -20.21 21.22 4.84
N SER A 160 -19.35 22.00 5.50
CA SER A 160 -19.86 23.01 6.46
C SER A 160 -20.57 24.21 5.78
N LYS A 161 -20.82 24.15 4.47
CA LYS A 161 -21.42 25.27 3.69
C LYS A 161 -22.48 24.89 2.64
N TYR A 162 -22.92 23.63 2.56
CA TYR A 162 -24.09 23.25 1.76
C TYR A 162 -25.00 22.32 2.56
#